data_AF-A0A2A7U8I4-F1
#
_entry.id   AF-A0A2A7U8I4-F1
#
_cell.length_a   1.000
_cell.length_b   1.000
_cell.length_c   1.000
_cell.angle_alpha   90.00
_cell.angle_beta   90.00
_cell.angle_gamma   90.00
#
_symmetry.space_group_name_H-M   'P 1'
#
loop_
_entity.id
_entity.type
_entity.pdbx_description
1 polymer ?
#
loop_
_entity_poly.entity_id
_entity_poly.type
_entity_poly.pdbx_seq_one_letter_code
_entity_poly.pdbx_strand_id
1 'polypeptide(L)'
;MRYSKRLRFLGKNTQGEHSPTLYATEYGTYVVQGWRVQGHPELIEIPHPLLGFLEPGTCLGVLLTDTGHGTFTLSGPGVTDLEVLQQMDIPDHETCIEVPMGKEIRADAPSHR
;
A
#
# COMPACT_ATOMS: atom_id res chain seq x y z
N MET A 1 -0.18 -11.38 -25.48
CA MET A 1 -0.11 -12.12 -24.20
C MET A 1 -0.14 -11.08 -23.10
N ARG A 2 -1.26 -10.93 -22.38
CA ARG A 2 -1.32 -10.05 -21.20
C ARG A 2 -0.77 -10.89 -20.04
N TYR A 3 0.33 -10.45 -19.42
CA TYR A 3 0.82 -11.08 -18.20
C TYR A 3 -0.07 -10.60 -17.06
N SER A 4 -0.73 -11.53 -16.38
CA SER A 4 -1.54 -11.25 -15.20
C SER A 4 -0.60 -10.94 -14.03
N LYS A 5 -0.82 -9.83 -13.33
CA LYS A 5 -0.03 -9.44 -12.16
C LYS A 5 -0.41 -10.30 -10.96
N ARG A 6 0.54 -11.07 -10.43
CA ARG A 6 0.33 -11.89 -9.23
C ARG A 6 0.55 -11.09 -7.96
N LEU A 7 -0.45 -11.12 -7.07
CA LEU A 7 -0.33 -10.56 -5.72
C LEU A 7 0.21 -11.59 -4.73
N ARG A 8 1.05 -11.12 -3.81
CA ARG A 8 1.47 -11.85 -2.61
C ARG A 8 1.05 -11.07 -1.37
N PHE A 9 0.15 -11.66 -0.60
CA PHE A 9 -0.31 -11.11 0.68
C PHE A 9 0.86 -10.98 1.66
N LEU A 10 1.01 -9.81 2.27
CA LEU A 10 2.02 -9.54 3.30
C LEU A 10 1.41 -9.42 4.69
N GLY A 11 0.26 -8.78 4.78
CA GLY A 11 -0.44 -8.63 6.04
C GLY A 11 -1.62 -7.67 5.94
N LYS A 12 -2.45 -7.70 6.98
CA LYS A 12 -3.61 -6.82 7.13
C LYS A 12 -3.71 -6.33 8.56
N ASN A 13 -4.23 -5.12 8.73
CA ASN A 13 -4.58 -4.58 10.04
C ASN A 13 -6.11 -4.58 10.18
N THR A 14 -6.67 -5.63 10.80
CA THR A 14 -8.13 -5.77 10.93
C THR A 14 -8.61 -5.17 12.24
N GLN A 15 -9.58 -4.25 12.16
CA GLN A 15 -10.39 -3.80 13.31
C GLN A 15 -11.85 -3.72 12.88
N GLY A 16 -12.71 -4.57 13.48
CA GLY A 16 -14.11 -4.68 13.09
C GLY A 16 -14.27 -5.11 11.63
N GLU A 17 -15.08 -4.35 10.88
CA GLU A 17 -15.37 -4.59 9.45
C GLU A 17 -14.28 -4.06 8.50
N HIS A 18 -13.23 -3.43 9.02
CA HIS A 18 -12.18 -2.79 8.21
C HIS A 18 -10.92 -3.64 8.19
N SER A 19 -10.27 -3.74 7.02
CA SER A 19 -9.03 -4.51 6.86
C SER A 19 -8.09 -3.89 5.82
N PRO A 20 -7.49 -2.71 6.08
CA PRO A 20 -6.34 -2.24 5.32
C PRO A 20 -5.31 -3.35 5.15
N THR A 21 -4.91 -3.60 3.92
CA THR A 21 -4.13 -4.79 3.53
C THR A 21 -2.99 -4.41 2.60
N LEU A 22 -1.85 -5.07 2.78
CA LEU A 22 -0.65 -4.85 2.00
C LEU A 22 -0.30 -6.11 1.19
N TYR A 23 -0.01 -5.90 -0.10
CA TYR A 23 0.41 -6.94 -1.03
C TYR A 23 1.69 -6.51 -1.75
N ALA A 24 2.62 -7.44 -1.97
CA ALA A 24 3.71 -7.28 -2.93
C ALA A 24 3.29 -7.80 -4.30
N THR A 25 3.80 -7.19 -5.36
CA THR A 25 3.69 -7.71 -6.73
C THR A 25 5.03 -8.32 -7.16
N GLU A 26 4.99 -9.15 -8.20
CA GLU A 26 6.21 -9.69 -8.83
C GLU A 26 7.05 -8.65 -9.58
N TYR A 27 6.54 -7.41 -9.73
CA TYR A 27 7.18 -6.34 -10.49
C TYR A 27 7.86 -5.28 -9.62
N GLY A 28 8.06 -5.56 -8.33
CA GLY A 28 8.72 -4.61 -7.42
C GLY A 28 7.83 -3.41 -7.09
N THR A 29 6.53 -3.65 -6.93
CA THR A 29 5.56 -2.66 -6.43
C THR A 29 4.78 -3.22 -5.25
N TYR A 30 4.14 -2.34 -4.50
CA TYR A 30 3.15 -2.67 -3.50
C TYR A 30 1.76 -2.29 -3.98
N VAL A 31 0.79 -3.18 -3.78
CA VAL A 31 -0.63 -2.81 -3.79
C VAL A 31 -1.05 -2.59 -2.34
N VAL A 32 -1.54 -1.39 -2.06
CA VAL A 32 -1.91 -0.92 -0.72
C VAL A 32 -3.41 -0.67 -0.72
N GLN A 33 -4.14 -1.46 0.08
CA GLN A 33 -5.56 -1.26 0.37
C GLN A 33 -5.72 -0.41 1.63
N GLY A 34 -6.56 0.62 1.54
CA GLY A 34 -6.85 1.53 2.63
C GLY A 34 -8.22 2.17 2.50
N TRP A 35 -8.60 2.97 3.48
CA TRP A 35 -9.89 3.67 3.49
C TRP A 35 -9.92 4.78 2.44
N ARG A 36 -11.07 4.97 1.79
CA ARG A 36 -11.30 6.14 0.94
C ARG A 36 -11.32 7.41 1.78
N VAL A 37 -10.67 8.46 1.30
CA VAL A 37 -10.74 9.79 1.91
C VAL A 37 -11.88 10.59 1.26
N GLN A 38 -12.83 11.07 2.05
CA GLN A 38 -13.99 11.80 1.53
C GLN A 38 -13.54 13.09 0.82
N GLY A 39 -14.00 13.29 -0.42
CA GLY A 39 -13.64 14.45 -1.24
C GLY A 39 -12.29 14.33 -1.95
N HIS A 40 -11.54 13.25 -1.71
CA HIS A 40 -10.18 13.03 -2.22
C HIS A 40 -10.03 11.61 -2.79
N PRO A 41 -10.60 11.33 -3.99
CA PRO A 41 -10.57 10.00 -4.60
C PRO A 41 -9.15 9.50 -4.94
N GLU A 42 -8.16 10.39 -4.97
CA GLU A 42 -6.75 10.10 -5.18
C GLU A 42 -6.00 9.62 -3.92
N LEU A 43 -6.60 9.80 -2.74
CA LEU A 43 -6.00 9.44 -1.46
C LEU A 43 -6.62 8.16 -0.89
N ILE A 44 -5.75 7.37 -0.28
CA ILE A 44 -6.15 6.38 0.71
C ILE A 44 -5.61 6.76 2.07
N GLU A 45 -6.26 6.25 3.10
CA GLU A 45 -5.78 6.30 4.48
C GLU A 45 -5.46 4.88 4.97
N ILE A 46 -4.31 4.72 5.63
CA ILE A 46 -3.85 3.45 6.19
C ILE A 46 -3.42 3.62 7.65
N PRO A 47 -3.57 2.59 8.50
CA PRO A 47 -3.11 2.65 9.88
C PRO A 47 -1.58 2.47 9.95
N HIS A 48 -0.92 3.18 10.88
CA HIS A 48 0.55 3.08 11.07
C HIS A 48 1.09 1.64 11.14
N PRO A 49 0.45 0.70 11.87
CA PRO A 49 0.94 -0.67 11.97
C PRO A 49 0.97 -1.42 10.63
N LEU A 50 0.27 -0.97 9.60
CA LEU A 50 0.28 -1.62 8.29
C LEU A 50 1.69 -1.62 7.67
N LEU A 51 2.51 -0.60 7.97
CA LEU A 51 3.90 -0.52 7.49
C LEU A 51 4.78 -1.62 8.07
N GLY A 52 4.39 -2.25 9.18
CA GLY A 52 5.13 -3.37 9.77
C GLY A 52 5.13 -4.64 8.90
N PHE A 53 4.31 -4.70 7.85
CA PHE A 53 4.24 -5.82 6.91
C PHE A 53 5.04 -5.60 5.62
N LEU A 54 5.73 -4.47 5.48
CA LEU A 54 6.63 -4.24 4.35
C LEU A 54 7.72 -5.31 4.29
N GLU A 55 8.20 -5.62 3.09
CA GLU A 55 9.39 -6.48 2.96
C GLU A 55 10.58 -5.85 3.68
N PRO A 56 11.42 -6.65 4.37
CA PRO A 56 12.60 -6.14 5.06
C PRO A 56 13.51 -5.31 4.14
N GLY A 57 13.91 -4.12 4.61
CA GLY A 57 14.78 -3.20 3.87
C GLY A 57 14.09 -2.41 2.74
N THR A 58 12.75 -2.41 2.70
CA THR A 58 11.97 -1.66 1.73
C THR A 58 11.08 -0.61 2.40
N CYS A 59 10.56 0.30 1.60
CA CYS A 59 9.55 1.28 2.01
C CYS A 59 8.48 1.43 0.93
N LEU A 60 7.38 2.11 1.26
CA LEU A 60 6.47 2.62 0.23
C LEU A 60 7.19 3.75 -0.52
N GLY A 61 7.32 3.62 -1.84
CA GLY A 61 8.01 4.58 -2.71
C GLY A 61 7.20 5.86 -3.00
N VAL A 62 6.39 6.31 -2.03
CA VAL A 62 5.54 7.50 -2.09
C VAL A 62 5.63 8.26 -0.78
N LEU A 63 5.19 9.52 -0.78
CA LEU A 63 5.09 10.30 0.45
C LEU A 63 3.90 9.85 1.28
N LEU A 64 4.12 9.73 2.58
CA LEU A 64 3.10 9.48 3.58
C LEU A 64 2.92 10.76 4.39
N THR A 65 1.69 11.22 4.53
CA THR A 65 1.34 12.34 5.40
C THR A 65 0.72 11.79 6.67
N ASP A 66 1.39 11.97 7.80
CA ASP A 66 0.87 11.59 9.11
C ASP A 66 -0.37 12.44 9.43
N THR A 67 -1.46 11.79 9.84
CA THR A 67 -2.70 12.48 10.20
C THR A 67 -2.67 13.05 11.62
N GLY A 68 -1.71 12.64 12.45
CA GLY A 68 -1.62 12.90 13.88
C GLY A 68 -2.45 11.94 14.74
N HIS A 69 -3.14 10.96 14.12
CA HIS A 69 -4.12 10.10 14.80
C HIS A 69 -3.81 8.60 14.65
N GLY A 70 -2.58 8.24 14.30
CA GLY A 70 -2.16 6.84 14.13
C GLY A 70 -2.43 6.28 12.73
N THR A 71 -2.68 7.15 11.75
CA THR A 71 -2.89 6.82 10.34
C THR A 71 -2.05 7.71 9.43
N PHE A 72 -1.81 7.24 8.20
CA PHE A 72 -1.18 8.00 7.13
C PHE A 72 -2.16 8.17 5.97
N THR A 73 -2.17 9.34 5.34
CA THR A 73 -2.71 9.51 3.99
C THR A 73 -1.60 9.41 2.95
N LEU A 74 -1.91 8.79 1.82
CA LEU A 74 -0.99 8.63 0.70
C LEU A 74 -1.77 8.52 -0.61
N SER A 75 -1.16 8.98 -1.70
CA SER A 75 -1.72 8.93 -3.06
C SER A 75 -0.88 8.05 -3.97
N GLY A 76 -1.53 7.43 -4.95
CA GLY A 76 -0.87 6.71 -6.03
C GLY A 76 -1.85 6.34 -7.12
N PRO A 77 -1.37 5.74 -8.23
CA PRO A 77 -2.24 5.16 -9.25
C PRO A 77 -3.23 4.17 -8.62
N GLY A 78 -4.53 4.40 -8.80
CA GLY A 78 -5.56 3.44 -8.42
C GLY A 78 -5.44 2.15 -9.23
N VAL A 79 -5.62 1.00 -8.58
CA VAL A 79 -5.61 -0.30 -9.28
C VAL A 79 -6.92 -0.45 -10.06
N THR A 80 -6.82 -0.54 -11.38
CA THR A 80 -7.97 -0.73 -12.27
C THR A 80 -7.95 -2.09 -12.99
N ASP A 81 -6.87 -2.85 -12.83
CA ASP A 81 -6.74 -4.19 -13.40
C ASP A 81 -7.70 -5.16 -12.70
N LEU A 82 -8.71 -5.64 -13.43
CA LEU A 82 -9.73 -6.54 -12.91
C LEU A 82 -9.16 -7.86 -12.40
N GLU A 83 -8.07 -8.36 -12.99
CA GLU A 83 -7.45 -9.62 -12.55
C GLU A 83 -6.75 -9.44 -11.20
N VAL A 84 -6.23 -8.23 -10.93
CA VAL A 84 -5.67 -7.87 -9.62
C VAL A 84 -6.79 -7.68 -8.61
N LEU A 85 -7.83 -6.93 -8.97
CA LEU A 85 -8.96 -6.66 -8.08
C LEU A 85 -9.71 -7.94 -7.67
N GLN A 86 -9.81 -8.93 -8.57
CA GLN A 86 -10.43 -10.24 -8.26
C GLN A 86 -9.62 -11.09 -7.26
N GLN A 87 -8.35 -10.77 -7.02
CA GLN A 87 -7.53 -11.42 -5.99
C GLN A 87 -7.74 -10.80 -4.60
N MET A 88 -8.52 -9.72 -4.51
CA MET A 88 -8.71 -8.93 -3.29
C MET A 88 -10.18 -8.94 -2.85
N ASP A 89 -10.40 -8.73 -1.55
CA ASP A 89 -11.73 -8.52 -0.97
C ASP A 89 -11.77 -7.07 -0.45
N ILE A 90 -12.29 -6.18 -1.28
CA ILE A 90 -12.27 -4.73 -1.03
C ILE A 90 -13.71 -4.25 -0.80
N PRO A 91 -14.07 -3.80 0.41
CA PRO A 91 -15.39 -3.25 0.68
C PRO A 91 -15.57 -1.87 0.03
N ASP A 92 -16.82 -1.43 -0.16
CA ASP A 92 -17.18 -0.18 -0.85
C ASP A 92 -16.57 1.11 -0.26
N HIS A 93 -16.15 1.08 1.01
CA HIS A 93 -15.52 2.22 1.69
C HIS A 93 -13.98 2.16 1.66
N GLU A 94 -13.38 1.12 1.06
CA GLU A 94 -11.95 0.95 0.89
C GLU A 94 -11.54 0.90 -0.59
N THR A 95 -10.37 1.41 -0.91
CA THR A 95 -9.82 1.33 -2.26
C THR A 95 -8.36 0.91 -2.20
N CYS A 96 -7.75 0.67 -3.35
CA CYS A 96 -6.34 0.33 -3.40
C CYS A 96 -5.60 1.12 -4.47
N ILE A 97 -4.37 1.46 -4.12
CA ILE A 97 -3.40 2.09 -5.01
C ILE A 97 -2.21 1.15 -5.20
N GLU A 98 -1.52 1.33 -6.31
CA GLU A 98 -0.25 0.68 -6.56
C GLU A 98 0.88 1.71 -6.46
N VAL A 99 1.89 1.41 -5.64
CA VAL A 99 3.03 2.29 -5.40
C VAL A 99 4.34 1.54 -5.59
N PRO A 100 5.44 2.23 -5.98
CA PRO A 100 6.73 1.58 -6.09
C PRO A 100 7.18 0.95 -4.76
N MET A 101 7.87 -0.18 -4.83
CA MET A 101 8.65 -0.70 -3.70
C MET A 101 9.96 0.08 -3.63
N GLY A 102 10.03 1.05 -2.70
CA GLY A 102 11.24 1.82 -2.44
C GLY A 102 12.26 1.01 -1.64
N LYS A 103 13.52 1.46 -1.65
CA LYS A 103 14.53 0.96 -0.71
C LYS A 103 14.55 1.83 0.54
N GLU A 104 14.57 1.19 1.70
CA GLU A 104 14.83 1.90 2.95
C GLU A 104 16.29 2.41 2.92
N ILE A 105 16.46 3.72 3.07
CA ILE A 105 17.77 4.36 3.18
C ILE A 105 17.89 4.87 4.61
N ARG A 106 18.79 4.25 5.38
CA ARG A 106 19.08 4.69 6.74
C ARG A 106 20.12 5.81 6.71
N ALA A 107 19.96 6.81 7.57
CA ALA A 107 20.87 7.97 7.61
C ALA A 107 22.32 7.59 7.98
N ASP A 108 22.50 6.47 8.66
CA ASP A 108 23.78 5.87 9.06
C ASP A 108 24.35 4.88 8.03
N ALA A 109 23.64 4.62 6.92
CA ALA A 109 24.16 3.76 5.87
C ALA A 109 25.39 4.42 5.22
N PRO A 110 26.49 3.68 5.01
CA PRO A 110 27.67 4.22 4.35
C PRO A 110 27.28 4.69 2.94
N SER A 111 27.36 6.00 2.71
CA SER A 111 27.07 6.60 1.42
C SER A 111 28.01 6.01 0.38
N HIS A 112 27.50 5.17 -0.52
CA HIS A 112 28.24 4.81 -1.71
C HIS A 112 28.22 6.05 -2.62
N ARG A 113 29.23 6.90 -2.46
CA ARG A 113 29.58 7.94 -3.43
C ARG A 113 30.17 7.31 -4.68
#